data_AF-A0A519XSD2-F1
#
_entry.id   AF-A0A519XSD2-F1
#
_cell.length_a   1.000
_cell.length_b   1.000
_cell.length_c   1.000
_cell.angle_alpha   90.00
_cell.angle_beta   90.00
_cell.angle_gamma   90.00
#
_symmetry.space_group_name_H-M   'P 1'
#
loop_
_entity.id
_entity.type
_entity.pdbx_description
1 polymer ?
#
loop_
_entity_poly.entity_id
_entity_poly.type
_entity_poly.pdbx_seq_one_letter_code
_entity_poly.pdbx_strand_id
1 'polypeptide(L)'
;MKKLFLFLVLFPVFVFAQSNKISKADKLFGLSKFWQEVNYNFVYLDKVDRPKFDSTYKSLLTTIGDTKNDFEYYRELQKFCATLKDGHTNVFMPSTGDFETMTTMFGDYRFFVENIGGKAVIVRVNLSKKNEIP
;
A
#
# COMPACT_ATOMS: atom_id res chain seq x y z
N MET A 1 1.19 24.92 -54.94
CA MET A 1 0.15 24.97 -53.88
C MET A 1 0.53 23.98 -52.78
N LYS A 2 0.77 24.52 -51.58
CA LYS A 2 0.88 23.91 -50.23
C LYS A 2 1.51 22.50 -50.11
N LYS A 3 2.81 22.47 -49.81
CA LYS A 3 3.50 21.33 -49.17
C LYS A 3 2.95 21.20 -47.74
N LEU A 4 2.28 20.09 -47.44
CA LEU A 4 1.76 19.80 -46.10
C LEU A 4 2.92 19.32 -45.22
N PHE A 5 3.46 20.20 -44.38
CA PHE A 5 4.42 19.85 -43.34
C PHE A 5 3.67 19.10 -42.23
N LEU A 6 3.97 17.80 -42.07
CA LEU A 6 3.48 16.99 -40.96
C LEU A 6 4.33 17.32 -39.72
N PHE A 7 3.87 18.26 -38.89
CA PHE A 7 4.49 18.56 -37.60
C PHE A 7 4.14 17.43 -36.62
N LEU A 8 5.09 16.52 -36.39
CA LEU A 8 4.99 15.51 -35.33
C LEU A 8 5.14 16.22 -33.97
N VAL A 9 4.02 16.52 -33.32
CA VAL A 9 4.03 17.14 -31.99
C VAL A 9 4.47 16.08 -30.97
N LEU A 10 5.75 16.10 -30.60
CA LEU A 10 6.28 15.37 -29.45
C LEU A 10 5.77 16.07 -28.19
N PHE A 11 4.56 15.73 -27.74
CA PHE A 11 4.12 16.07 -26.39
C PHE A 11 4.98 15.26 -25.40
N PRO A 12 5.72 15.89 -24.47
CA PRO A 12 6.35 15.14 -23.39
C PRO A 12 5.23 14.56 -22.53
N VAL A 13 5.08 13.23 -22.58
CA VAL A 13 4.27 12.51 -21.61
C VAL A 13 5.02 12.64 -20.29
N PHE A 14 4.55 13.52 -19.42
CA PHE A 14 4.99 13.52 -18.02
C PHE A 14 4.54 12.21 -17.39
N VAL A 15 5.42 11.21 -17.43
CA VAL A 15 5.25 9.98 -16.66
C VAL A 15 5.44 10.38 -15.21
N PHE A 16 4.34 10.44 -14.45
CA PHE A 16 4.41 10.49 -13.00
C PHE A 16 5.01 9.17 -12.51
N ALA A 17 6.34 9.14 -12.39
CA ALA A 17 7.05 8.00 -11.82
C ALA A 17 6.75 7.94 -10.32
N GLN A 18 6.31 6.78 -9.83
CA GLN A 18 6.17 6.54 -8.39
C GLN A 18 7.55 6.64 -7.71
N SER A 19 7.58 7.22 -6.51
CA SER A 19 8.81 7.39 -5.72
C SER A 19 9.54 6.05 -5.52
N ASN A 20 10.85 6.02 -5.76
CA ASN A 20 11.74 4.90 -5.45
C ASN A 20 13.04 5.42 -4.82
N LYS A 21 12.89 6.05 -3.65
CA LYS A 21 13.96 6.75 -2.92
C LYS A 21 14.61 5.85 -1.86
N ILE A 22 13.92 4.79 -1.41
CA ILE A 22 14.41 3.94 -0.32
C ILE A 22 15.43 2.94 -0.86
N SER A 23 16.62 2.91 -0.26
CA SER A 23 17.68 1.99 -0.67
C SER A 23 17.31 0.52 -0.36
N LYS A 24 17.92 -0.43 -1.08
CA LYS A 24 17.75 -1.87 -0.80
C LYS A 24 18.09 -2.22 0.65
N ALA A 25 19.17 -1.63 1.19
CA ALA A 25 19.59 -1.83 2.56
C ALA A 25 18.53 -1.33 3.55
N ASP A 26 17.97 -0.14 3.32
CA ASP A 26 16.93 0.45 4.18
C ASP A 26 15.62 -0.33 4.11
N LYS A 27 15.26 -0.88 2.94
CA LYS A 27 14.09 -1.78 2.79
C LYS A 27 14.25 -3.05 3.64
N LEU A 28 15.42 -3.69 3.58
CA LEU A 28 15.73 -4.87 4.38
C LEU A 28 15.77 -4.55 5.88
N PHE A 29 16.35 -3.41 6.23
CA PHE A 29 16.38 -2.91 7.61
C PHE A 29 14.97 -2.68 8.15
N GLY A 30 14.11 -1.98 7.40
CA GLY A 30 12.73 -1.71 7.81
C GLY A 30 11.90 -2.99 8.00
N LEU A 31 12.05 -3.98 7.12
CA LEU A 31 11.43 -5.30 7.30
C LEU A 31 11.90 -5.97 8.60
N SER A 32 13.22 -6.00 8.81
CA SER A 32 13.83 -6.63 9.99
C SER A 32 13.42 -5.93 11.27
N LYS A 33 13.32 -4.60 11.24
CA LYS A 33 12.85 -3.78 12.35
C LYS A 33 11.39 -4.08 12.66
N PHE A 34 10.51 -4.12 11.67
CA PHE A 34 9.11 -4.48 11.89
C PHE A 34 8.95 -5.87 12.52
N TRP A 35 9.66 -6.89 11.99
CA TRP A 35 9.66 -8.23 12.57
C TRP A 35 10.14 -8.23 14.04
N GLN A 36 11.20 -7.48 14.36
CA GLN A 36 11.69 -7.31 15.74
C GLN A 36 10.65 -6.63 16.64
N GLU A 37 10.05 -5.53 16.18
CA GLU A 37 9.04 -4.78 16.94
C GLU A 37 7.82 -5.64 17.26
N VAL A 38 7.35 -6.46 16.31
CA VAL A 38 6.28 -7.43 16.57
C VAL A 38 6.72 -8.44 17.63
N ASN A 39 7.93 -8.99 17.53
CA ASN A 39 8.41 -9.99 18.48
C ASN A 39 8.60 -9.45 19.89
N TYR A 40 8.84 -8.15 20.04
CA TYR A 40 9.11 -7.52 21.32
C TYR A 40 7.88 -6.84 21.93
N ASN A 41 7.06 -6.16 21.12
CA ASN A 41 5.99 -5.28 21.60
C ASN A 41 4.57 -5.79 21.33
N PHE A 42 4.37 -6.79 20.46
CA PHE A 42 3.01 -7.21 20.10
C PHE A 42 2.33 -7.97 21.24
N VAL A 43 1.24 -7.42 21.76
CA VAL A 43 0.56 -7.91 22.97
C VAL A 43 -0.06 -9.31 22.81
N TYR A 44 -0.46 -9.70 21.60
CA TYR A 44 -1.10 -10.99 21.31
C TYR A 44 -0.20 -11.95 20.55
N LEU A 45 1.11 -11.87 20.78
CA LEU A 45 2.11 -12.67 20.08
C LEU A 45 1.96 -14.18 20.34
N ASP A 46 1.36 -14.55 21.46
CA ASP A 46 0.97 -15.93 21.81
C ASP A 46 -0.10 -16.50 20.86
N LYS A 47 -0.91 -15.65 20.23
CA LYS A 47 -1.95 -16.03 19.26
C LYS A 47 -1.46 -16.06 17.81
N VAL A 48 -0.24 -15.60 17.57
CA VAL A 48 0.37 -15.60 16.23
C VAL A 48 0.93 -16.99 15.93
N ASP A 49 0.68 -17.49 14.72
CA ASP A 49 1.40 -18.64 14.19
C ASP A 49 2.86 -18.23 13.94
N ARG A 50 3.70 -18.38 14.97
CA ARG A 50 5.11 -17.97 14.96
C ARG A 50 5.91 -18.64 13.83
N PRO A 51 5.85 -19.99 13.63
CA PRO A 51 6.52 -20.62 12.50
C PRO A 51 6.12 -20.02 11.16
N LYS A 52 4.83 -19.74 10.94
CA LYS A 52 4.37 -19.11 9.69
C LYS A 52 4.82 -17.66 9.57
N PHE A 53 4.79 -16.90 10.65
CA PHE A 53 5.22 -15.50 10.69
C PHE A 53 6.72 -15.38 10.36
N ASP A 54 7.56 -16.20 11.00
CA ASP A 54 9.01 -16.22 10.78
C ASP A 54 9.37 -16.71 9.38
N SER A 55 8.65 -17.71 8.86
CA SER A 55 8.81 -18.15 7.48
C SER A 55 8.43 -17.06 6.48
N THR A 56 7.39 -16.27 6.76
CA THR A 56 6.97 -15.15 5.90
C THR A 56 8.04 -14.05 5.89
N TYR A 57 8.58 -13.70 7.06
CA TYR A 57 9.72 -12.78 7.17
C TYR A 57 10.92 -13.23 6.35
N LYS A 58 11.35 -14.51 6.50
CA LYS A 58 12.47 -15.08 5.73
C LYS A 58 12.22 -15.04 4.22
N SER A 59 10.99 -15.32 3.78
CA SER A 59 10.63 -15.21 2.37
C SER A 59 10.76 -13.77 1.87
N LEU A 60 10.28 -12.79 2.65
CA LEU A 60 10.32 -11.38 2.27
C LEU A 60 11.75 -10.82 2.21
N LEU A 61 12.69 -11.33 3.01
CA LEU A 61 14.11 -10.94 2.90
C LEU A 61 14.67 -11.15 1.49
N THR A 62 14.15 -12.11 0.73
CA THR A 62 14.62 -12.42 -0.62
C THR A 62 14.03 -11.53 -1.72
N THR A 63 12.92 -10.84 -1.44
CA THR A 63 12.16 -10.10 -2.47
C THR A 63 11.99 -8.61 -2.15
N ILE A 64 11.90 -8.23 -0.87
CA ILE A 64 11.50 -6.88 -0.47
C ILE A 64 12.51 -5.80 -0.87
N GLY A 65 13.79 -6.16 -0.92
CA GLY A 65 14.87 -5.26 -1.31
C GLY A 65 14.81 -4.84 -2.78
N ASP A 66 14.13 -5.62 -3.61
CA ASP A 66 14.08 -5.48 -5.07
C ASP A 66 12.69 -5.02 -5.56
N THR A 67 11.85 -4.47 -4.67
CA THR A 67 10.57 -3.88 -5.06
C THR A 67 10.75 -2.72 -6.03
N LYS A 68 9.84 -2.64 -7.01
CA LYS A 68 9.91 -1.69 -8.14
C LYS A 68 9.96 -0.23 -7.70
N ASN A 69 9.31 0.09 -6.59
CA ASN A 69 9.21 1.43 -6.03
C ASN A 69 8.89 1.38 -4.53
N ASP A 70 8.88 2.54 -3.87
CA ASP A 70 8.61 2.66 -2.44
C ASP A 70 7.17 2.27 -2.09
N PHE A 71 6.22 2.47 -3.01
CA PHE A 71 4.83 2.10 -2.79
C PHE A 71 4.68 0.58 -2.64
N GLU A 72 5.25 -0.20 -3.56
CA GLU A 72 5.26 -1.66 -3.49
C GLU A 72 5.99 -2.16 -2.23
N TYR A 73 7.08 -1.50 -1.82
CA TYR A 73 7.75 -1.79 -0.54
C TYR A 73 6.80 -1.68 0.66
N TYR A 74 6.10 -0.56 0.81
CA TYR A 74 5.16 -0.38 1.91
C TYR A 74 3.95 -1.31 1.80
N ARG A 75 3.49 -1.63 0.59
CA ARG A 75 2.41 -2.62 0.39
C ARG A 75 2.82 -4.02 0.85
N GLU A 76 4.06 -4.45 0.60
CA GLU A 76 4.56 -5.72 1.12
C GLU A 76 4.63 -5.72 2.66
N LEU A 77 5.10 -4.63 3.28
CA LEU A 77 5.07 -4.51 4.75
C LEU A 77 3.64 -4.54 5.31
N GLN A 78 2.69 -3.87 4.67
CA GLN A 78 1.28 -3.89 5.07
C GLN A 78 0.67 -5.30 4.95
N LYS A 79 0.97 -6.03 3.87
CA LYS A 79 0.55 -7.44 3.72
C LYS A 79 1.14 -8.31 4.82
N PHE A 80 2.41 -8.12 5.15
CA PHE A 80 3.06 -8.84 6.24
C PHE A 80 2.42 -8.50 7.59
N CYS A 81 2.17 -7.22 7.87
CA CYS A 81 1.46 -6.75 9.05
C CYS A 81 0.05 -7.36 9.18
N ALA A 82 -0.69 -7.46 8.07
CA ALA A 82 -2.02 -8.05 8.04
C ALA A 82 -2.05 -9.54 8.43
N THR A 83 -0.91 -10.25 8.35
CA THR A 83 -0.81 -11.64 8.84
C THR A 83 -0.99 -11.77 10.35
N LEU A 84 -0.81 -10.68 11.11
CA LEU A 84 -1.10 -10.61 12.54
C LEU A 84 -2.60 -10.63 12.84
N LYS A 85 -3.45 -10.36 11.84
CA LYS A 85 -4.92 -10.32 11.97
C LYS A 85 -5.40 -9.40 13.10
N ASP A 86 -4.72 -8.27 13.29
CA ASP A 86 -5.05 -7.28 14.29
C ASP A 86 -5.37 -5.92 13.64
N GLY A 87 -6.52 -5.34 13.98
CA GLY A 87 -6.99 -4.07 13.40
C GLY A 87 -6.32 -2.82 13.98
N HIS A 88 -5.60 -2.96 15.10
CA HIS A 88 -4.92 -1.84 15.77
C HIS A 88 -3.44 -1.74 15.39
N THR A 89 -2.88 -2.77 14.76
CA THR A 89 -1.51 -2.81 14.27
C THR A 89 -1.47 -2.48 12.79
N ASN A 90 -0.77 -1.40 12.43
CA ASN A 90 -0.74 -0.89 11.06
C ASN A 90 0.67 -0.46 10.66
N VAL A 91 0.94 -0.50 9.34
CA VAL A 91 2.12 0.12 8.72
C VAL A 91 1.64 1.29 7.85
N PHE A 92 2.12 2.49 8.15
CA PHE A 92 1.75 3.71 7.44
C PHE A 92 2.83 4.11 6.45
N MET A 93 2.40 4.51 5.25
CA MET A 93 3.27 5.17 4.29
C MET A 93 3.54 6.63 4.75
N PRO A 94 4.70 7.21 4.41
CA PRO A 94 4.98 8.61 4.69
C PRO A 94 3.95 9.54 4.06
N SER A 95 3.53 10.58 4.79
CA SER A 95 2.60 11.60 4.27
C SER A 95 3.33 12.66 3.43
N THR A 96 4.19 12.24 2.49
CA THR A 96 4.98 13.13 1.63
C THR A 96 4.23 13.58 0.37
N GLY A 97 3.04 13.03 0.11
CA GLY A 97 2.30 13.23 -1.15
C GLY A 97 2.78 12.35 -2.29
N ASP A 98 3.85 11.56 -2.09
CA ASP A 98 4.36 10.61 -3.09
C ASP A 98 3.44 9.37 -3.25
N PHE A 99 2.48 9.19 -2.35
CA PHE A 99 1.59 8.02 -2.29
C PHE A 99 0.13 8.46 -2.29
N GLU A 100 -0.68 7.88 -3.18
CA GLU A 100 -2.13 7.93 -3.05
C GLU A 100 -2.54 6.96 -1.93
N THR A 101 -2.89 7.52 -0.77
CA THR A 101 -3.27 6.74 0.41
C THR A 101 -4.78 6.61 0.56
N MET A 102 -5.57 7.34 -0.24
CA MET A 102 -7.02 7.26 -0.21
C MET A 102 -7.51 6.01 -0.94
N THR A 103 -7.71 4.92 -0.19
CA THR A 103 -8.31 3.68 -0.70
C THR A 103 -9.83 3.73 -0.87
N THR A 104 -10.45 4.84 -0.46
CA THR A 104 -11.91 5.01 -0.43
C THR A 104 -12.44 5.90 -1.54
N MET A 105 -11.56 6.59 -2.29
CA MET A 105 -11.94 7.56 -3.32
C MET A 105 -11.95 6.91 -4.71
N PHE A 106 -13.05 7.07 -5.42
CA PHE A 106 -13.29 6.56 -6.77
C PHE A 106 -13.92 7.67 -7.61
N GLY A 107 -13.08 8.57 -8.14
CA GLY A 107 -13.55 9.78 -8.79
C GLY A 107 -14.33 10.66 -7.81
N ASP A 108 -15.58 10.97 -8.14
CA ASP A 108 -16.46 11.80 -7.31
C ASP A 108 -17.11 11.05 -6.13
N TYR A 109 -16.87 9.74 -6.02
CA TYR A 109 -17.47 8.87 -5.01
C TYR A 109 -16.47 8.47 -3.94
N ARG A 110 -16.89 8.59 -2.68
CA ARG A 110 -16.15 8.06 -1.54
C ARG A 110 -16.92 6.91 -0.91
N PHE A 111 -16.37 5.70 -0.97
CA PHE A 111 -16.94 4.51 -0.35
C PHE A 111 -16.29 4.21 0.99
N PHE A 112 -17.09 4.19 2.05
CA PHE A 112 -16.65 3.72 3.36
C PHE A 112 -16.95 2.23 3.45
N VAL A 113 -15.91 1.44 3.65
CA VAL A 113 -15.98 -0.02 3.62
C VAL A 113 -15.63 -0.58 4.99
N GLU A 114 -16.42 -1.53 5.46
CA GLU A 114 -16.18 -2.29 6.67
C GLU A 114 -16.06 -3.78 6.36
N ASN A 115 -15.30 -4.52 7.17
CA ASN A 115 -15.28 -5.98 7.12
C ASN A 115 -16.43 -6.52 7.97
N ILE A 116 -17.44 -7.10 7.34
CA ILE A 116 -18.58 -7.73 8.00
C ILE A 116 -18.64 -9.19 7.55
N GLY A 117 -18.39 -10.13 8.48
CA GLY A 117 -18.42 -11.56 8.18
C GLY A 117 -17.42 -11.99 7.10
N GLY A 118 -16.24 -11.35 7.04
CA GLY A 118 -15.22 -11.63 6.03
C GLY A 118 -15.48 -11.02 4.66
N LYS A 119 -16.52 -10.19 4.52
CA LYS A 119 -16.87 -9.48 3.29
C LYS A 119 -16.61 -7.99 3.45
N ALA A 120 -16.07 -7.36 2.40
CA ALA A 120 -16.00 -5.92 2.29
C ALA A 120 -17.40 -5.37 1.97
N VAL A 121 -18.01 -4.67 2.92
CA VAL A 121 -19.35 -4.09 2.79
C VAL A 121 -19.25 -2.58 2.75
N ILE A 122 -19.85 -1.94 1.76
CA ILE A 122 -19.98 -0.48 1.73
C ILE A 122 -21.05 -0.10 2.76
N VAL A 123 -20.65 0.61 3.81
CA VAL A 123 -21.55 1.04 4.90
C VAL A 123 -22.01 2.48 4.73
N ARG A 124 -21.30 3.27 3.91
CA ARG A 124 -21.62 4.68 3.66
C ARG A 124 -21.00 5.16 2.34
N VAL A 125 -21.67 6.12 1.72
CA VAL A 125 -21.15 6.96 0.62
C VAL A 125 -20.97 8.41 1.08
N ASN A 126 -20.24 9.23 0.33
CA ASN A 126 -20.21 10.67 0.60
C ASN A 126 -21.63 11.28 0.55
N LEU A 127 -21.98 12.08 1.55
CA LEU A 127 -23.32 12.67 1.69
C LEU A 127 -23.76 13.49 0.46
N SER A 128 -22.81 14.10 -0.26
CA SER A 128 -23.08 14.83 -1.50
C SER A 128 -23.64 13.96 -2.63
N LYS A 129 -23.48 12.63 -2.55
CA LYS A 129 -23.87 11.65 -3.56
C LYS A 129 -25.04 10.74 -3.12
N LYS A 130 -25.71 11.07 -2.01
CA LYS A 130 -26.81 10.27 -1.42
C LYS A 130 -28.02 10.01 -2.34
N ASN A 131 -28.17 10.78 -3.41
CA ASN A 131 -29.28 10.64 -4.36
C ASN A 131 -28.86 9.85 -5.62
N GLU A 132 -27.57 9.57 -5.80
CA GLU A 132 -27.00 8.87 -6.97
C GLU A 132 -26.74 7.39 -6.68
N ILE A 133 -26.36 7.07 -5.44
CA ILE A 133 -26.05 5.71 -4.98
C ILE A 133 -26.90 5.43 -3.73
N PRO A 134 -27.51 4.23 -3.62
CA PRO A 134 -28.34 3.84 -2.47
C PRO A 134 -27.68 4.05 -1.10
#